data_AF-A0A7S1WE58-F1
#
_entry.id   AF-A0A7S1WE58-F1
#
_cell.length_a   1.000
_cell.length_b   1.000
_cell.length_c   1.000
_cell.angle_alpha   90.00
_cell.angle_beta   90.00
_cell.angle_gamma   90.00
#
_symmetry.space_group_name_H-M   'P 1'
#
loop_
_entity.id
_entity.type
_entity.pdbx_description
1 polymer ?
#
loop_
_entity_poly.entity_id
_entity_poly.type
_entity_poly.pdbx_seq_one_letter_code
_entity_poly.pdbx_strand_id
1 'polypeptide(L)'
;TSVVQPYLHEPAVGAKFAEVQEMMDVLYQCEDVRDHLNELAELATRSSGFMGTGYAAAEKVENMEDHAKLCAQAYDTILAKHPSFKPKIEQTIGHGLAVLRQKHKFKWGTMHRYFF
;
A
#
# COMPACT_ATOMS: atom_id res chain seq x y z
N THR A 1 21.73 12.62 5.92
CA THR A 1 21.79 13.59 7.04
C THR A 1 22.95 14.56 6.95
N SER A 2 24.12 14.16 6.44
CA SER A 2 25.35 14.99 6.39
C SER A 2 25.19 16.39 5.76
N VAL A 3 24.32 16.55 4.77
CA VAL A 3 24.14 17.84 4.04
C VAL A 3 23.34 18.86 4.86
N VAL A 4 22.37 18.43 5.67
CA VAL A 4 21.48 19.35 6.43
C VAL A 4 21.98 19.60 7.85
N GLN A 5 22.88 18.76 8.34
CA GLN A 5 23.35 18.75 9.73
C GLN A 5 23.86 20.10 10.26
N PRO A 6 24.58 20.93 9.48
CA PRO A 6 24.99 22.25 9.93
C PRO A 6 23.83 23.19 10.25
N TYR A 7 22.65 22.98 9.63
CA TYR A 7 21.50 23.90 9.69
C TYR A 7 20.41 23.44 10.67
N LEU A 8 20.56 22.27 11.31
CA LEU A 8 19.54 21.74 12.22
C LEU A 8 19.29 22.60 13.46
N HIS A 9 20.24 23.46 13.82
CA HIS A 9 20.09 24.43 14.91
C HIS A 9 19.12 25.56 14.56
N GLU A 10 18.86 25.81 13.27
CA GLU A 10 17.85 26.76 12.82
C GLU A 10 16.45 26.15 13.00
N PRO A 11 15.57 26.74 13.82
CA PRO A 11 14.29 26.12 14.18
C PRO A 11 13.42 25.75 12.98
N ALA A 12 13.40 26.59 11.94
CA ALA A 12 12.63 26.34 10.72
C ALA A 12 13.15 25.14 9.92
N VAL A 13 14.48 24.99 9.83
CA VAL A 13 15.12 23.91 9.07
C VAL A 13 15.00 22.59 9.81
N GLY A 14 15.26 22.58 11.12
CA GLY A 14 15.13 21.39 11.96
C GLY A 14 13.71 20.82 11.96
N ALA A 15 12.69 21.67 12.12
CA ALA A 15 11.29 21.26 12.06
C ALA A 15 10.92 20.70 10.69
N LYS A 16 11.33 21.37 9.60
CA LYS A 16 11.03 20.90 8.24
C LYS A 16 11.71 19.59 7.91
N PHE A 17 12.94 19.40 8.38
CA PHE A 17 13.68 18.17 8.17
C PHE A 17 12.99 16.97 8.84
N ALA A 18 12.51 17.13 10.08
CA ALA A 18 11.77 16.08 10.78
C ALA A 18 10.47 15.71 10.04
N GLU A 19 9.72 16.69 9.55
CA GLU A 19 8.51 16.47 8.74
C GLU A 19 8.82 15.70 7.45
N VAL A 20 9.90 16.06 6.75
CA VAL A 20 10.32 15.38 5.52
C VAL A 20 10.78 13.95 5.81
N GLN A 21 11.50 13.71 6.91
CA GLN A 21 11.88 12.36 7.30
C GLN A 21 10.65 11.48 7.54
N GLU A 22 9.67 11.97 8.31
CA GLU A 22 8.44 11.22 8.54
C GLU A 22 7.68 10.97 7.23
N MET A 23 7.58 11.98 6.35
CA MET A 23 6.95 11.83 5.04
C MET A 23 7.63 10.75 4.19
N MET A 24 8.97 10.68 4.19
CA MET A 24 9.71 9.65 3.47
C MET A 24 9.51 8.27 4.09
N ASP A 25 9.51 8.16 5.42
CA ASP A 25 9.25 6.90 6.12
C ASP A 25 7.84 6.36 5.81
N VAL A 26 6.84 7.25 5.74
CA VAL A 26 5.47 6.87 5.34
C VAL A 26 5.41 6.48 3.87
N LEU A 27 6.12 7.19 2.99
CA LEU A 27 6.20 6.87 1.57
C LEU A 27 6.73 5.46 1.35
N TYR A 28 7.86 5.09 1.97
CA TYR A 28 8.45 3.76 1.84
C TYR A 28 7.50 2.66 2.34
N GLN A 29 6.89 2.85 3.52
CA GLN A 29 5.90 1.90 4.04
C GLN A 29 4.69 1.73 3.10
N CYS A 30 4.22 2.83 2.49
CA CYS A 30 3.11 2.78 1.53
C CYS A 30 3.49 2.10 0.22
N GLU A 31 4.71 2.35 -0.24
CA GLU A 31 5.24 1.80 -1.48
C GLU A 31 5.44 0.29 -1.38
N ASP A 32 6.06 -0.20 -0.31
CA ASP A 32 6.22 -1.65 -0.03
C ASP A 32 4.87 -2.39 -0.11
N VAL A 33 3.85 -1.89 0.59
CA VAL A 33 2.53 -2.53 0.60
C VAL A 33 1.85 -2.41 -0.77
N ARG A 34 2.02 -1.27 -1.46
CA ARG A 34 1.41 -1.07 -2.77
C ARG A 34 2.03 -1.97 -3.82
N ASP A 35 3.34 -2.14 -3.80
CA ASP A 35 4.05 -3.01 -4.73
C ASP A 35 3.62 -4.46 -4.55
N HIS A 36 3.60 -4.96 -3.30
CA HIS A 36 3.10 -6.30 -2.99
C HIS A 36 1.65 -6.52 -3.48
N LEU A 37 0.76 -5.53 -3.32
CA LEU A 37 -0.61 -5.59 -3.84
C LEU A 37 -0.65 -5.65 -5.38
N ASN A 38 0.23 -4.93 -6.07
CA ASN A 38 0.33 -4.97 -7.52
C ASN A 38 0.84 -6.33 -8.00
N GLU A 39 1.86 -6.90 -7.35
CA GLU A 39 2.38 -8.23 -7.66
C GLU A 39 1.30 -9.31 -7.52
N LEU A 40 0.52 -9.28 -6.42
CA LEU A 40 -0.61 -10.18 -6.22
C LEU A 40 -1.67 -10.03 -7.32
N ALA A 41 -1.96 -8.79 -7.74
CA ALA A 41 -2.94 -8.53 -8.80
C ALA A 41 -2.45 -9.02 -10.18
N GLU A 42 -1.16 -8.90 -10.45
CA GLU A 42 -0.50 -9.43 -11.65
C GLU A 42 -0.54 -10.97 -11.66
N LEU A 43 -0.16 -11.62 -10.55
CA LEU A 43 -0.25 -13.09 -10.42
C LEU A 43 -1.69 -13.59 -10.55
N ALA A 44 -2.66 -12.89 -9.97
CA ALA A 44 -4.09 -13.19 -10.14
C ALA A 44 -4.52 -13.07 -11.61
N THR A 45 -3.98 -12.09 -12.34
CA THR A 45 -4.28 -11.92 -13.76
C THR A 45 -3.64 -13.03 -14.60
N ARG A 46 -2.38 -13.37 -14.37
CA ARG A 46 -1.66 -14.46 -15.08
C ARG A 46 -2.29 -15.82 -14.84
N SER A 47 -2.76 -16.10 -13.62
CA SER A 47 -3.43 -17.35 -13.28
C SER A 47 -4.84 -17.48 -13.85
N SER A 48 -5.41 -16.40 -14.39
CA SER A 48 -6.69 -16.44 -15.12
C SER A 48 -6.54 -16.90 -16.59
N GLY A 49 -5.32 -16.96 -17.11
CA GLY A 49 -5.04 -17.28 -18.51
C GLY A 49 -5.42 -16.17 -19.48
N PHE A 50 -5.21 -16.39 -20.78
CA PHE A 50 -5.46 -15.39 -21.82
C PHE A 50 -6.91 -14.89 -21.76
N MET A 51 -7.10 -13.59 -21.50
CA MET A 51 -8.43 -12.97 -21.37
C MET A 51 -9.37 -13.67 -20.36
N GLY A 52 -8.82 -14.34 -19.34
CA GLY A 52 -9.62 -15.05 -18.33
C GLY A 52 -10.18 -16.41 -18.79
N THR A 53 -9.71 -16.93 -19.92
CA THR A 53 -10.19 -18.19 -20.51
C THR A 53 -9.57 -19.45 -19.88
N GLY A 54 -8.56 -19.30 -19.01
CA GLY A 54 -7.76 -20.40 -18.50
C GLY A 54 -6.72 -20.96 -19.48
N TYR A 55 -6.72 -20.53 -20.74
CA TYR A 55 -5.69 -20.92 -21.70
C TYR A 55 -4.33 -20.31 -21.32
N ALA A 56 -3.28 -21.15 -21.27
CA ALA A 56 -1.93 -20.79 -20.83
C ALA A 56 -1.87 -20.11 -19.44
N ALA A 57 -2.76 -20.52 -18.52
CA ALA A 57 -2.78 -20.00 -17.15
C ALA A 57 -1.53 -20.40 -16.36
N ALA A 58 -0.98 -19.43 -15.62
CA ALA A 58 0.05 -19.68 -14.63
C ALA A 58 -0.55 -20.30 -13.35
N GLU A 59 0.32 -20.76 -12.44
CA GLU A 59 -0.10 -21.26 -11.13
C GLU A 59 -0.86 -20.20 -10.32
N LYS A 60 -1.84 -20.66 -9.55
CA LYS A 60 -2.65 -19.80 -8.67
C LYS A 60 -1.92 -19.53 -7.37
N VAL A 61 -2.12 -18.34 -6.82
CA VAL A 61 -1.72 -18.01 -5.45
C VAL A 61 -2.72 -18.65 -4.49
N GLU A 62 -2.33 -19.72 -3.82
CA GLU A 62 -3.22 -20.50 -2.94
C GLU A 62 -3.58 -19.75 -1.66
N ASN A 63 -2.70 -18.89 -1.16
CA ASN A 63 -2.83 -18.13 0.09
C ASN A 63 -3.20 -16.65 -0.14
N MET A 64 -3.92 -16.34 -1.22
CA MET A 64 -4.31 -14.96 -1.57
C MET A 64 -5.09 -14.26 -0.43
N GLU A 65 -5.92 -15.00 0.30
CA GLU A 65 -6.72 -14.45 1.40
C GLU A 65 -5.84 -14.00 2.58
N ASP A 66 -4.79 -14.78 2.90
CA ASP A 66 -3.83 -14.42 3.95
C ASP A 66 -3.05 -13.16 3.57
N HIS A 67 -2.60 -13.07 2.33
CA HIS A 67 -1.92 -11.87 1.83
C HIS A 67 -2.84 -10.64 1.88
N ALA A 68 -4.08 -10.76 1.43
CA ALA A 68 -5.04 -9.66 1.48
C ALA A 68 -5.31 -9.20 2.92
N LYS A 69 -5.39 -10.14 3.87
CA LYS A 69 -5.54 -9.84 5.29
C LYS A 69 -4.32 -9.13 5.86
N LEU A 70 -3.11 -9.58 5.55
CA LEU A 70 -1.86 -8.94 5.99
C LEU A 70 -1.73 -7.52 5.44
N CYS A 71 -2.05 -7.29 4.16
CA CYS A 71 -2.05 -5.95 3.57
C CYS A 71 -3.11 -5.04 4.20
N ALA A 72 -4.30 -5.56 4.51
CA ALA A 72 -5.33 -4.81 5.23
C ALA A 72 -4.88 -4.43 6.66
N GLN A 73 -4.20 -5.34 7.37
CA GLN A 73 -3.62 -5.06 8.69
C GLN A 73 -2.50 -4.02 8.62
N ALA A 74 -1.65 -4.08 7.58
CA ALA A 74 -0.62 -3.09 7.34
C ALA A 74 -1.22 -1.70 7.08
N TYR A 75 -2.28 -1.63 6.26
CA TYR A 75 -3.05 -0.40 6.05
C TYR A 75 -3.56 0.20 7.37
N ASP A 76 -4.23 -0.60 8.21
CA ASP A 76 -4.77 -0.13 9.49
C ASP A 76 -3.66 0.33 10.45
N THR A 77 -2.52 -0.39 10.45
CA THR A 77 -1.34 -0.08 11.29
C THR A 77 -0.68 1.23 10.88
N ILE A 78 -0.43 1.43 9.58
CA ILE A 78 0.19 2.66 9.05
C ILE A 78 -0.75 3.84 9.28
N LEU A 79 -2.06 3.66 9.08
CA LEU A 79 -3.07 4.69 9.32
C LEU A 79 -3.12 5.14 10.79
N ALA A 80 -3.01 4.19 11.72
CA ALA A 80 -2.98 4.47 13.15
C ALA A 80 -1.69 5.18 13.58
N LYS A 81 -0.55 4.79 12.99
CA LYS A 81 0.77 5.37 13.30
C LYS A 81 0.95 6.77 12.72
N HIS A 82 0.42 7.03 11.54
CA HIS A 82 0.61 8.27 10.78
C HIS A 82 -0.72 8.92 10.35
N PRO A 83 -1.58 9.34 11.31
CA PRO A 83 -2.93 9.81 11.02
C PRO A 83 -2.97 11.10 10.18
N SER A 84 -1.94 11.95 10.27
CA SER A 84 -1.76 13.16 9.46
C SER A 84 -1.63 12.86 7.97
N PHE A 85 -1.12 11.69 7.61
CA PHE A 85 -0.90 11.26 6.22
C PHE A 85 -2.04 10.39 5.67
N LYS A 86 -3.17 10.30 6.40
CA LYS A 86 -4.34 9.50 6.00
C LYS A 86 -4.74 9.63 4.53
N PRO A 87 -4.88 10.83 3.93
CA PRO A 87 -5.30 10.95 2.53
C PRO A 87 -4.37 10.22 1.57
N LYS A 88 -3.05 10.23 1.84
CA LYS A 88 -2.06 9.56 1.00
C LYS A 88 -2.05 8.05 1.22
N ILE A 89 -2.15 7.60 2.46
CA ILE A 89 -2.25 6.17 2.81
C ILE A 89 -3.51 5.55 2.17
N GLU A 90 -4.64 6.25 2.18
CA GLU A 90 -5.87 5.81 1.52
C GLU A 90 -5.73 5.79 0.00
N GLN A 91 -5.11 6.83 -0.59
CA GLN A 91 -4.86 6.92 -2.03
C GLN A 91 -3.92 5.81 -2.54
N THR A 92 -2.94 5.37 -1.75
CA THR A 92 -1.95 4.36 -2.15
C THR A 92 -2.43 2.95 -1.82
N ILE A 93 -2.43 2.60 -0.54
CA ILE A 93 -2.70 1.24 -0.06
C ILE A 93 -4.20 0.93 -0.16
N GLY A 94 -5.04 1.85 0.31
CA GLY A 94 -6.48 1.66 0.32
C GLY A 94 -7.06 1.45 -1.08
N HIS A 95 -6.64 2.27 -2.04
CA HIS A 95 -6.98 2.08 -3.45
C HIS A 95 -6.39 0.78 -4.01
N GLY A 96 -5.17 0.38 -3.60
CA GLY A 96 -4.56 -0.89 -3.99
C GLY A 96 -5.38 -2.11 -3.55
N LEU A 97 -5.85 -2.11 -2.31
CA LEU A 97 -6.76 -3.13 -1.79
C LEU A 97 -8.08 -3.17 -2.58
N ALA A 98 -8.61 -2.01 -2.97
CA ALA A 98 -9.79 -1.93 -3.83
C ALA A 98 -9.56 -2.55 -5.22
N VAL A 99 -8.41 -2.30 -5.85
CA VAL A 99 -8.04 -2.91 -7.13
C VAL A 99 -7.88 -4.43 -6.98
N LEU A 100 -7.16 -4.91 -5.96
CA LEU A 100 -7.00 -6.35 -5.71
C LEU A 100 -8.38 -7.02 -5.51
N ARG A 101 -9.33 -6.34 -4.86
CA ARG A 101 -10.69 -6.84 -4.64
C ARG A 101 -11.52 -7.00 -5.92
N GLN A 102 -11.14 -6.35 -7.01
CA GLN A 102 -11.74 -6.59 -8.31
C GLN A 102 -11.36 -7.98 -8.85
N LYS A 103 -10.18 -8.51 -8.49
CA LYS A 103 -9.66 -9.81 -8.91
C LYS A 103 -10.00 -10.95 -7.93
N HIS A 104 -9.90 -10.71 -6.63
CA HIS A 104 -10.19 -11.70 -5.58
C HIS A 104 -11.07 -11.08 -4.49
N LYS A 105 -12.20 -11.71 -4.15
CA LYS A 105 -13.14 -11.12 -3.18
C LYS A 105 -12.68 -11.35 -1.74
N PHE A 106 -12.39 -10.27 -1.03
CA PHE A 106 -12.14 -10.27 0.42
C PHE A 106 -12.84 -9.08 1.09
N LYS A 107 -12.81 -9.03 2.43
CA LYS A 107 -13.39 -7.97 3.26
C LYS A 107 -12.31 -7.28 4.08
N TRP A 108 -12.39 -5.96 4.21
CA TRP A 108 -11.62 -5.17 5.18
C TRP A 108 -12.44 -3.97 5.66
N GLY A 109 -12.10 -3.41 6.82
CA GLY A 109 -12.97 -2.48 7.56
C GLY A 109 -13.39 -1.21 6.79
N THR A 110 -12.54 -0.70 5.89
CA THR A 110 -12.79 0.54 5.14
C THR A 110 -13.21 0.30 3.68
N MET A 111 -13.52 -0.94 3.31
CA MET A 111 -13.78 -1.32 1.90
C MET A 111 -14.87 -0.51 1.20
N HIS A 112 -15.90 -0.10 1.94
CA HIS A 112 -17.03 0.65 1.40
C HIS A 112 -16.68 2.08 0.99
N ARG A 113 -15.51 2.61 1.40
CA ARG A 113 -15.05 3.94 0.98
C ARG A 113 -14.65 4.00 -0.51
N TYR A 114 -14.40 2.84 -1.14
CA TYR A 114 -13.88 2.74 -2.51
C TYR A 114 -14.92 2.23 -3.52
N PHE A 115 -16.21 2.43 -3.24
CA PHE A 115 -17.31 1.92 -4.07
C PHE A 115 -17.77 2.89 -5.17
N PHE A 116 -17.26 4.13 -5.18
CA PHE A 116 -17.62 5.20 -6.11
C PHE A 116 -16.41 5.67 -6.90
#